data_AF-A0A2N2T0L4-F1
#
_entry.id   AF-A0A2N2T0L4-F1
#
_cell.length_a   1.000
_cell.length_b   1.000
_cell.length_c   1.000
_cell.angle_alpha   90.00
_cell.angle_beta   90.00
_cell.angle_gamma   90.00
#
_symmetry.space_group_name_H-M   'P 1'
#
loop_
_entity.id
_entity.type
_entity.pdbx_description
1 polymer ?
#
loop_
_entity_poly.entity_id
_entity_poly.type
_entity_poly.pdbx_seq_one_letter_code
_entity_poly.pdbx_strand_id
1 'polypeptide(L)' 'MTDSTHATKNLSQQEFLRKAASDLGLNLTEFARRIGAPQSTFEKWMADPNASRYREMPAIAWSLVREVLAHEALRKKVSR' A
#
# COMPACT_ATOMS: atom_id res chain seq x y z
N MET A 1 -28.76 12.26 -1.87
CA MET A 1 -28.89 11.24 -0.81
C MET A 1 -27.51 10.95 -0.28
N THR A 2 -27.32 11.24 1.01
CA THR A 2 -26.19 10.85 1.85
C THR A 2 -26.04 9.32 1.79
N ASP A 3 -24.84 8.80 1.56
CA ASP A 3 -23.89 8.55 2.64
C ASP A 3 -22.58 7.96 2.10
N SER A 4 -21.49 8.45 2.67
CA SER A 4 -20.21 7.74 2.68
C SER A 4 -20.32 6.54 3.63
N THR A 5 -19.40 5.59 3.50
CA THR A 5 -19.03 4.56 4.50
C THR A 5 -19.72 3.20 4.35
N HIS A 6 -19.02 2.26 3.69
CA HIS A 6 -18.83 0.82 4.02
C HIS A 6 -18.75 -0.05 2.75
N ALA A 7 -17.66 0.11 2.00
CA ALA A 7 -17.16 -0.99 1.18
C ALA A 7 -15.67 -1.13 1.49
N THR A 8 -15.38 -1.73 2.64
CA THR A 8 -14.08 -2.34 2.93
C THR A 8 -13.92 -3.51 1.96
N LYS A 9 -13.72 -3.19 0.67
CA LYS A 9 -13.35 -4.19 -0.33
C LYS A 9 -12.09 -4.87 0.21
N ASN A 10 -12.12 -6.20 0.33
CA ASN A 10 -10.92 -7.00 0.51
C ASN A 10 -10.07 -6.82 -0.76
N LEU A 11 -9.32 -5.71 -0.82
CA LEU A 11 -8.37 -5.45 -1.89
C LEU A 11 -7.32 -6.54 -1.84
N SER A 12 -6.95 -7.05 -3.01
CA SER A 12 -5.72 -7.83 -3.13
C SER A 12 -4.52 -7.01 -2.67
N GLN A 13 -3.43 -7.66 -2.29
CA GLN A 13 -2.23 -6.94 -1.86
C GLN A 13 -1.68 -6.02 -2.96
N GLN A 14 -1.81 -6.41 -4.23
CA GLN A 14 -1.36 -5.62 -5.37
C GLN A 14 -2.21 -4.36 -5.52
N GLU A 15 -3.53 -4.47 -5.42
CA GLU A 15 -4.43 -3.31 -5.45
C GLU A 15 -4.19 -2.38 -4.27
N PHE A 16 -4.01 -2.95 -3.07
CA PHE A 16 -3.68 -2.18 -1.88
C PHE A 16 -2.39 -1.38 -2.04
N LEU A 17 -1.31 -2.00 -2.52
CA LEU A 17 -0.02 -1.34 -2.72
C LEU A 17 -0.09 -0.28 -3.83
N ARG A 18 -0.80 -0.53 -4.94
CA ARG A 18 -1.01 0.49 -6.00
C ARG A 18 -1.79 1.69 -5.47
N LYS A 19 -2.87 1.44 -4.73
CA LYS A 19 -3.66 2.51 -4.13
C LYS A 19 -2.82 3.32 -3.14
N ALA A 20 -2.06 2.65 -2.27
CA ALA A 20 -1.20 3.30 -1.29
C ALA A 20 -0.16 4.22 -1.96
N ALA A 21 0.50 3.75 -3.03
CA ALA A 21 1.42 4.57 -3.80
C ALA A 21 0.72 5.80 -4.41
N SER A 22 -0.47 5.60 -5.00
CA SER A 22 -1.29 6.69 -5.56
C SER A 22 -1.73 7.71 -4.51
N ASP A 23 -2.14 7.29 -3.32
CA ASP A 23 -2.58 8.18 -2.23
C ASP A 23 -1.43 9.08 -1.72
N LEU A 24 -0.20 8.60 -1.86
CA LEU A 24 1.04 9.32 -1.53
C LEU A 24 1.62 10.11 -2.72
N GLY A 25 1.07 9.96 -3.92
CA GLY A 25 1.60 10.59 -5.14
C GLY A 25 2.97 10.03 -5.57
N LEU A 26 3.26 8.77 -5.23
CA LEU A 26 4.53 8.10 -5.53
C LEU A 26 4.34 7.05 -6.63
N ASN A 27 5.37 6.81 -7.43
CA ASN A 27 5.42 5.60 -8.25
C ASN A 27 5.77 4.36 -7.38
N LEU A 28 5.60 3.16 -7.92
CA LEU A 28 5.80 1.91 -7.16
C LEU A 28 7.23 1.75 -6.63
N THR A 29 8.24 2.20 -7.38
CA THR A 29 9.67 2.12 -6.98
C THR A 29 10.01 3.10 -5.86
N GLU A 30 9.44 4.31 -5.90
CA GLU A 30 9.54 5.28 -4.81
C GLU A 30 8.79 4.79 -3.57
N PHE A 31 7.61 4.21 -3.76
CA PHE A 31 6.82 3.67 -2.68
C PHE A 31 7.51 2.50 -1.98
N ALA A 32 8.11 1.57 -2.73
CA ALA A 32 8.91 0.48 -2.17
C ALA A 32 10.05 1.02 -1.27
N ARG A 33 10.78 2.04 -1.75
CA ARG A 33 11.81 2.74 -0.96
C ARG A 33 11.22 3.43 0.27
N ARG A 34 10.06 4.07 0.15
CA ARG A 34 9.37 4.78 1.25
C ARG A 34 9.01 3.85 2.40
N ILE A 35 8.64 2.61 2.10
CA ILE A 35 8.31 1.57 3.10
C ILE A 35 9.51 0.69 3.47
N GLY A 36 10.72 1.03 3.00
CA GLY A 36 11.95 0.29 3.32
C GLY A 36 12.02 -1.12 2.75
N ALA A 37 11.19 -1.46 1.76
CA ALA A 37 11.20 -2.77 1.12
C ALA A 37 12.22 -2.80 -0.02
N PRO A 38 13.09 -3.83 -0.11
CA PRO A 38 13.91 -4.05 -1.30
C PRO A 38 13.03 -4.20 -2.54
N GLN A 39 13.43 -3.57 -3.65
CA GLN A 39 12.66 -3.57 -4.90
C GLN A 39 12.28 -4.99 -5.35
N SER A 40 13.21 -5.94 -5.28
CA SER A 40 12.99 -7.34 -5.65
C SER A 40 11.98 -8.07 -4.74
N THR A 41 11.83 -7.62 -3.48
CA THR A 41 10.81 -8.15 -2.56
C THR A 41 9.45 -7.55 -2.89
N PHE A 42 9.41 -6.24 -3.14
CA PHE A 42 8.19 -5.54 -3.55
C PHE A 42 7.62 -6.10 -4.86
N GLU A 43 8.47 -6.41 -5.85
CA GLU A 43 8.07 -7.04 -7.11
C GLU A 43 7.42 -8.42 -6.90
N LYS A 44 7.90 -9.20 -5.93
CA LYS A 44 7.27 -10.49 -5.58
C LYS A 44 5.90 -10.30 -4.93
N TRP A 45 5.71 -9.24 -4.15
CA TRP A 45 4.39 -8.87 -3.63
C TRP A 45 3.45 -8.38 -4.74
N MET A 46 3.99 -7.73 -5.76
CA MET A 46 3.23 -7.22 -6.90
C MET A 46 2.96 -8.27 -7.99
N ALA A 47 3.58 -9.46 -7.91
CA ALA A 47 3.40 -10.51 -8.89
C ALA A 47 1.97 -11.07 -8.89
N ASP A 48 1.56 -11.68 -10.00
CA ASP A 48 0.30 -12.42 -10.10
C ASP A 48 0.26 -13.53 -9.03
N PRO A 49 -0.84 -13.68 -8.26
CA PRO A 49 -0.96 -14.73 -7.24
C PRO A 49 -0.69 -16.16 -7.73
N ASN A 50 -0.89 -16.45 -9.01
CA ASN A 50 -0.63 -17.77 -9.61
C ASN A 50 0.81 -17.95 -10.11
N ALA A 51 1.64 -16.89 -10.07
CA ALA A 51 3.03 -16.98 -10.50
C ALA A 51 3.92 -17.58 -9.41
N SER A 52 4.88 -18.43 -9.80
CA SER A 52 5.82 -19.09 -8.87
C SER A 52 6.65 -18.12 -8.00
N ARG A 53 6.86 -16.90 -8.49
CA ARG A 53 7.59 -15.83 -7.79
C ARG A 53 6.72 -15.03 -6.82
N TYR A 54 5.40 -15.23 -6.81
CA TYR A 54 4.50 -14.54 -5.91
C TYR A 54 4.84 -14.83 -4.46
N ARG A 55 4.83 -13.78 -3.64
CA ARG A 55 4.95 -13.90 -2.20
C ARG A 55 3.87 -13.07 -1.56
N GLU A 56 3.18 -13.67 -0.59
CA GLU A 56 2.27 -12.91 0.27
C GLU A 56 3.06 -11.91 1.10
N MET A 57 2.47 -10.73 1.28
CA MET A 57 3.06 -9.71 2.13
C MET A 57 2.90 -10.13 3.60
N PRO A 58 3.98 -10.17 4.40
CA PRO A 58 3.89 -10.54 5.81
C PRO A 58 3.10 -9.49 6.60
N ALA A 59 2.46 -9.90 7.70
CA ALA A 59 1.61 -9.03 8.51
C ALA A 59 2.30 -7.70 8.94
N ILE A 60 3.59 -7.75 9.25
CA ILE A 60 4.37 -6.56 9.62
C ILE A 60 4.47 -5.53 8.48
N ALA A 61 4.60 -5.99 7.24
CA ALA A 61 4.66 -5.12 6.07
C ALA A 61 3.28 -4.49 5.78
N TRP A 62 2.19 -5.22 6.01
CA TRP A 62 0.84 -4.64 5.98
C TRP A 62 0.68 -3.50 6.99
N SER A 63 1.09 -3.72 8.25
CA SER A 63 1.03 -2.71 9.30
C SER A 63 1.85 -1.47 8.94
N LEU A 64 3.09 -1.66 8.48
CA LEU A 64 3.97 -0.55 8.11
C LEU A 64 3.36 0.33 7.00
N VAL A 65 2.78 -0.27 5.96
CA VAL A 65 2.12 0.49 4.89
C VAL A 65 0.95 1.31 5.45
N ARG A 66 0.12 0.71 6.31
CA ARG A 66 -1.03 1.40 6.93
C ARG A 66 -0.58 2.56 7.81
N GLU A 67 0.49 2.40 8.57
CA GLU A 67 1.08 3.45 9.41
C GLU A 67 1.61 4.62 8.57
N VAL A 68 2.32 4.34 7.47
CA VAL A 68 2.80 5.37 6.54
C VAL A 68 1.64 6.19 5.99
N LEU A 69 0.55 5.54 5.56
CA LEU A 69 -0.64 6.23 5.07
C LEU A 69 -1.34 7.06 6.15
N ALA A 70 -1.49 6.50 7.36
CA ALA A 70 -2.09 7.20 8.49
C ALA A 70 -1.28 8.44 8.86
N HIS A 71 0.05 8.32 8.91
CA HIS A 71 0.94 9.43 9.19
C HIS A 71 0.84 10.53 8.11
N GLU A 72 0.82 10.17 6.83
CA GLU A 72 0.68 11.16 5.76
C GLU A 72 -0.68 11.88 5.82
N ALA A 73 -1.76 11.16 6.14
CA ALA A 73 -3.08 11.75 6.34
C ALA A 73 -3.09 12.73 7.52
N LEU A 74 -2.40 12.42 8.62
CA LEU A 74 -2.25 13.32 9.76
C LEU A 74 -1.44 14.56 9.39
N ARG A 75 -0.31 14.39 8.67
CA ARG A 75 0.49 15.52 8.18
C ARG A 75 -0.32 16.49 7.34
N LYS A 76 -1.12 15.98 6.39
CA LYS A 76 -2.01 16.78 5.53
C LYS A 76 -3.11 17.51 6.31
N LYS A 77 -3.54 16.99 7.46
CA LYS A 77 -4.53 17.64 8.34
C LYS A 77 -3.92 18.77 9.16
N VAL A 78 -2.70 18.58 9.67
CA VAL A 78 -1.99 19.59 10.48
C VAL A 78 -1.51 20.76 9.62
N SER A 79 -1.15 20.51 8.36
CA SER A 79 -0.70 21.56 7.43
C SER A 79 -1.82 22.37 6.77
N ARG A 80 -3.08 22.17 7.18
CA ARG A 80 -4.27 22.90 6.72
C ARG A 80 -4.77 23.81 7.81
#